data_AF-A0A850QQ38-F1
#
_entry.id   AF-A0A850QQ38-F1
#
_cell.length_a   1.000
_cell.length_b   1.000
_cell.length_c   1.000
_cell.angle_alpha   90.00
_cell.angle_beta   90.00
_cell.angle_gamma   90.00
#
_symmetry.space_group_name_H-M   'P 1'
#
loop_
_entity.id
_entity.type
_entity.pdbx_description
1 polymer ?
#
loop_
_entity_poly.entity_id
_entity_poly.type
_entity_poly.pdbx_seq_one_letter_code
_entity_poly.pdbx_strand_id
1 'polypeptide(L)'
;MIKWFKSGAPWIWLTAGSVSVSLLAVLGLLLLIGWKGLSYFWPDSVYRFDITSNGKTHSLLGEIYDQQVISRQQLLEAGVQLDPANLDDITRYVIKVGNREQNGSDFVTVLSTHIVQQQLADNVVVVDRDKNGKFYGYPVAIYEGKVELPFHDYLQLKEKTLQLRHDLEQLQQVEIANVNWQLEQLRIQHRKAELKGQAEPDKIQQYERQRRQLELEYKQMEGHLFSLQNQLADSGIIVRNSQGKQVKLPMDQVLDIWQPNNLTLIEKIAHWGHQVGKFLSEEPREANTEGGVFPAIFGTVFMVLLMSIIVTPLGVMAAVYLHEYAKKNAFTKVIRIAVINLAGVPSIVYGVFGLGFFVYMVGGTIDDLFF
;
A
#
# COMPACT_ATOMS: atom_id res chain seq x y z
N MET A 1 54.08 -8.01 -23.83
CA MET A 1 52.66 -7.81 -24.21
C MET A 1 52.08 -8.94 -25.07
N ILE A 2 52.70 -9.35 -26.19
CA ILE A 2 52.14 -10.37 -27.11
C ILE A 2 51.90 -11.74 -26.44
N LYS A 3 52.78 -12.20 -25.53
CA LYS A 3 52.58 -13.46 -24.78
C LYS A 3 51.38 -13.42 -23.80
N TRP A 4 51.06 -12.24 -23.26
CA TRP A 4 49.94 -12.07 -22.32
C TRP A 4 48.60 -12.07 -23.05
N PHE A 5 48.50 -11.43 -24.23
CA PHE A 5 47.29 -11.53 -25.07
C PHE A 5 47.06 -12.95 -25.60
N LYS A 6 48.13 -13.69 -25.92
CA LYS A 6 48.01 -15.09 -26.36
C LYS A 6 47.68 -16.08 -25.25
N SER A 7 47.85 -15.73 -23.97
CA SER A 7 47.55 -16.63 -22.85
C SER A 7 46.06 -16.66 -22.48
N GLY A 8 45.22 -15.82 -23.08
CA GLY A 8 43.79 -15.72 -22.76
C GLY A 8 43.49 -15.01 -21.44
N ALA A 9 44.49 -14.79 -20.59
CA ALA A 9 44.36 -14.11 -19.30
C ALA A 9 43.67 -12.73 -19.36
N PRO A 10 43.93 -11.86 -20.36
CA PRO A 10 43.25 -10.55 -20.44
C PRO A 10 41.73 -10.69 -20.58
N TRP A 11 41.26 -11.70 -21.32
CA TRP A 11 39.83 -11.94 -21.51
C TRP A 11 39.17 -12.43 -20.22
N ILE A 12 39.87 -13.25 -19.43
CA ILE A 12 39.40 -13.69 -18.11
C ILE A 12 39.30 -12.50 -17.14
N TRP A 13 40.31 -11.63 -17.12
CA TRP A 13 40.28 -10.42 -16.30
C TRP A 13 39.20 -9.44 -16.75
N LEU A 14 38.97 -9.32 -18.06
CA LEU A 14 37.92 -8.47 -18.62
C LEU A 14 36.52 -9.01 -18.30
N THR A 15 36.28 -10.32 -18.43
CA THR A 15 34.99 -10.92 -18.07
C THR A 15 34.75 -10.87 -16.57
N ALA A 16 35.74 -11.25 -15.75
CA ALA A 16 35.64 -11.14 -14.30
C ALA A 16 35.45 -9.69 -13.84
N GLY A 17 36.17 -8.74 -14.44
CA GLY A 17 36.00 -7.31 -14.19
C GLY A 17 34.60 -6.81 -14.58
N SER A 18 34.10 -7.23 -15.75
CA SER A 18 32.76 -6.86 -16.23
C SER A 18 31.65 -7.41 -15.33
N VAL A 19 31.78 -8.67 -14.89
CA VAL A 19 30.85 -9.29 -13.93
C VAL A 19 30.88 -8.56 -12.60
N SER A 20 32.06 -8.24 -12.06
CA SER A 20 32.21 -7.48 -10.82
C SER A 20 31.57 -6.08 -10.92
N VAL A 21 31.81 -5.35 -12.02
CA VAL A 21 31.18 -4.03 -12.26
C VAL A 21 29.67 -4.18 -12.35
N SER A 22 29.17 -5.21 -13.02
CA SER A 22 27.72 -5.46 -13.13
C SER A 22 27.08 -5.76 -11.77
N LEU A 23 27.73 -6.58 -10.94
CA LEU A 23 27.28 -6.89 -9.59
C LEU A 23 27.28 -5.64 -8.69
N LEU A 24 28.33 -4.82 -8.76
CA LEU A 24 28.40 -3.56 -8.04
C LEU A 24 27.32 -2.58 -8.49
N ALA A 25 27.06 -2.49 -9.80
CA ALA A 25 25.99 -1.64 -10.34
C ALA A 25 24.61 -2.10 -9.87
N VAL A 26 24.34 -3.41 -9.90
CA VAL A 26 23.07 -3.98 -9.40
C VAL A 26 22.92 -3.73 -7.90
N LEU A 27 23.95 -4.00 -7.11
CA LEU A 27 23.93 -3.73 -5.67
C LEU A 27 23.72 -2.23 -5.39
N GLY A 28 24.45 -1.37 -6.10
CA GLY A 28 24.31 0.08 -5.99
C GLY A 28 22.91 0.56 -6.33
N LEU A 29 22.29 0.02 -7.38
CA LEU A 29 20.91 0.31 -7.74
C LEU A 29 19.93 -0.16 -6.67
N LEU A 30 20.09 -1.39 -6.15
CA LEU A 30 19.24 -1.92 -5.08
C LEU A 30 19.35 -1.09 -3.80
N LEU A 31 20.57 -0.67 -3.42
CA LEU A 31 20.80 0.20 -2.28
C LEU A 31 20.18 1.59 -2.49
N LEU A 32 20.28 2.16 -3.70
CA LEU A 32 19.68 3.45 -4.03
C LEU A 32 18.14 3.39 -3.95
N ILE A 33 17.54 2.35 -4.54
CA ILE A 33 16.08 2.14 -4.49
C ILE A 33 15.65 1.91 -3.04
N GLY A 34 16.37 1.07 -2.30
CA GLY A 34 16.11 0.81 -0.88
C GLY A 34 16.20 2.08 -0.04
N TRP A 35 17.24 2.90 -0.24
CA TRP A 35 17.39 4.18 0.45
C TRP A 35 16.24 5.15 0.14
N LYS A 36 15.92 5.34 -1.14
CA LYS A 36 14.82 6.21 -1.57
C LYS A 36 13.46 5.73 -1.04
N GLY A 37 13.23 4.42 -1.01
CA GLY A 37 12.03 3.83 -0.43
C GLY A 37 11.96 4.01 1.09
N LEU A 38 13.04 3.73 1.81
CA LEU A 38 13.06 3.86 3.28
C LEU A 38 12.98 5.31 3.76
N SER A 39 13.48 6.28 2.97
CA SER A 39 13.34 7.71 3.29
C SER A 39 11.89 8.18 3.27
N TYR A 40 10.99 7.50 2.55
CA TYR A 40 9.57 7.87 2.49
C TYR A 40 8.86 7.79 3.86
N PHE A 41 9.29 6.87 4.73
CA PHE A 41 8.69 6.66 6.05
C PHE A 41 9.25 7.62 7.12
N TRP A 42 10.22 8.46 6.75
CA TRP A 42 10.79 9.43 7.68
C TRP A 42 9.75 10.50 8.02
N PRO A 43 9.59 10.88 9.31
CA PRO A 43 8.69 11.96 9.69
C PRO A 43 9.32 13.32 9.37
N ASP A 44 9.15 13.73 8.11
CA ASP A 44 9.62 15.02 7.60
C ASP A 44 8.98 16.20 8.33
N SER A 45 9.75 17.27 8.44
CA SER A 45 9.29 18.49 9.10
C SER A 45 8.24 19.20 8.24
N VAL A 46 7.20 19.67 8.92
CA VAL A 46 6.09 20.39 8.28
C VAL A 46 6.32 21.89 8.42
N TYR A 47 6.19 22.61 7.33
CA TYR A 47 6.39 24.04 7.26
C TYR A 47 5.07 24.75 6.99
N ARG A 48 4.99 25.99 7.48
CA ARG A 48 4.00 26.96 7.07
C ARG A 48 4.61 27.87 6.01
N PHE A 49 3.95 27.96 4.86
CA PHE A 49 4.31 28.86 3.77
C PHE A 49 3.21 29.90 3.62
N ASP A 50 3.57 31.18 3.67
CA ASP A 50 2.67 32.25 3.25
C ASP A 50 3.01 32.61 1.79
N ILE A 51 2.11 32.29 0.87
CA ILE A 51 2.33 32.34 -0.58
C ILE A 51 1.47 33.42 -1.18
N THR A 52 2.04 34.23 -2.07
CA THR A 52 1.30 35.22 -2.85
C THR A 52 0.95 34.67 -4.22
N SER A 53 -0.35 34.57 -4.51
CA SER A 53 -0.88 34.20 -5.82
C SER A 53 -1.96 35.20 -6.24
N ASN A 54 -1.90 35.71 -7.46
CA ASN A 54 -2.84 36.69 -8.00
C ASN A 54 -3.07 37.91 -7.08
N GLY A 55 -2.01 38.38 -6.42
CA GLY A 55 -2.05 39.53 -5.51
C GLY A 55 -2.70 39.27 -4.14
N LYS A 56 -3.09 38.02 -3.83
CA LYS A 56 -3.58 37.61 -2.50
C LYS A 56 -2.59 36.67 -1.83
N THR A 57 -2.27 36.95 -0.58
CA THR A 57 -1.45 36.07 0.26
C THR A 57 -2.34 35.05 0.97
N HIS A 58 -1.97 33.78 0.92
CA HIS A 58 -2.66 32.70 1.62
C HIS A 58 -1.64 31.76 2.28
N SER A 59 -2.03 31.18 3.42
CA SER A 59 -1.17 30.28 4.19
C SER A 59 -1.42 28.83 3.80
N LEU A 60 -0.32 28.08 3.66
CA LEU A 60 -0.26 26.67 3.32
C LEU A 60 0.54 25.93 4.40
N LEU A 61 0.11 24.71 4.76
CA LEU A 61 0.91 23.77 5.54
C LEU A 61 1.34 22.61 4.65
N GLY A 62 2.60 22.20 4.74
CA GLY A 62 3.08 21.05 3.98
C GLY A 62 4.53 20.66 4.25
N GLU A 63 4.90 19.49 3.74
CA GLU A 63 6.26 18.96 3.76
C GLU A 63 6.97 19.37 2.46
N ILE A 64 8.25 19.70 2.52
CA ILE A 64 9.05 19.92 1.31
C ILE A 64 9.36 18.55 0.71
N TYR A 65 8.79 18.25 -0.45
CA TYR A 65 8.98 16.97 -1.12
C TYR A 65 10.18 16.99 -2.08
N ASP A 66 10.30 18.06 -2.87
CA ASP A 66 11.42 18.23 -3.80
C ASP A 66 11.78 19.72 -3.97
N GLN A 67 13.03 19.97 -4.35
CA GLN A 67 13.57 21.30 -4.64
C GLN A 67 14.39 21.25 -5.93
N GLN A 68 14.01 22.09 -6.89
CA GLN A 68 14.67 22.18 -8.19
C GLN A 68 15.13 23.60 -8.44
N VAL A 69 16.42 23.79 -8.70
CA VAL A 69 16.97 25.08 -9.10
C VAL A 69 16.69 25.29 -10.59
N ILE A 70 16.03 26.41 -10.92
CA ILE A 70 15.65 26.75 -12.30
C ILE A 70 16.32 28.05 -12.68
N SER A 71 16.96 28.05 -13.85
CA SER A 71 17.58 29.26 -14.38
C SER A 71 16.53 30.31 -14.73
N ARG A 72 16.90 31.58 -14.53
CA ARG A 72 16.04 32.71 -14.92
C ARG A 72 15.62 32.64 -16.40
N GLN A 73 16.54 32.25 -17.29
CA GLN A 73 16.27 32.14 -18.72
C GLN A 73 15.13 31.16 -19.01
N GLN A 74 15.14 29.97 -18.39
CA GLN A 74 14.10 28.96 -18.59
C GLN A 74 12.73 29.45 -18.11
N LEU A 75 12.68 30.23 -17.03
CA LEU A 75 11.43 30.82 -16.53
C LEU A 75 10.90 31.93 -17.44
N LEU A 76 11.77 32.76 -18.00
CA LEU A 76 11.41 33.79 -18.97
C LEU A 76 10.89 33.17 -20.27
N GLU A 77 11.54 32.11 -20.77
CA GLU A 77 11.09 31.35 -21.94
C GLU A 77 9.72 30.68 -21.70
N ALA A 78 9.44 30.26 -20.47
CA ALA A 78 8.14 29.76 -20.06
C ALA A 78 7.07 30.85 -19.84
N GLY A 79 7.40 32.13 -20.05
CA GLY A 79 6.47 33.26 -19.92
C GLY A 79 6.21 33.72 -18.49
N VAL A 80 7.03 33.32 -17.52
CA VAL A 80 6.91 33.76 -16.12
C VAL A 80 7.43 35.19 -15.98
N GLN A 81 6.60 36.10 -15.47
CA GLN A 81 7.02 37.47 -15.18
C GLN A 81 7.88 37.49 -13.92
N LEU A 82 9.14 37.92 -14.06
CA LEU A 82 10.11 38.01 -12.97
C LEU A 82 10.55 39.47 -12.80
N ASP A 83 10.68 39.91 -11.54
CA ASP A 83 11.24 41.22 -11.22
C ASP A 83 12.63 41.38 -11.87
N PRO A 84 12.93 42.51 -12.55
CA PRO A 84 14.26 42.83 -13.06
C PRO A 84 15.38 42.74 -12.01
N ALA A 85 15.08 42.91 -10.72
CA ALA A 85 16.07 42.83 -9.64
C ALA A 85 16.48 41.40 -9.26
N ASN A 86 15.75 40.37 -9.67
CA ASN A 86 16.07 38.97 -9.36
C ASN A 86 17.16 38.43 -10.30
N LEU A 87 18.43 38.62 -9.93
CA LEU A 87 19.59 38.17 -10.73
C LEU A 87 19.99 36.70 -10.50
N ASP A 88 19.36 36.01 -9.54
CA ASP A 88 19.77 34.68 -9.10
C ASP A 88 18.92 33.54 -9.70
N ASP A 89 19.47 32.32 -9.64
CA ASP A 89 18.71 31.10 -9.92
C ASP A 89 17.53 30.97 -8.94
N ILE A 90 16.36 30.60 -9.47
CA ILE A 90 15.11 30.55 -8.71
C ILE A 90 14.81 29.10 -8.33
N THR A 91 14.64 28.85 -7.04
CA THR A 91 14.23 27.53 -6.54
C THR A 91 12.74 27.31 -6.73
N ARG A 92 12.37 26.21 -7.38
CA ARG A 92 11.03 25.65 -7.41
C ARG A 92 10.90 24.61 -6.30
N TYR A 93 9.94 24.82 -5.41
CA TYR A 93 9.55 23.88 -4.39
C TYR A 93 8.37 23.04 -4.87
N VAL A 94 8.47 21.73 -4.69
CA VAL A 94 7.32 20.82 -4.72
C VAL A 94 6.97 20.54 -3.27
N ILE A 95 5.82 21.06 -2.84
CA ILE A 95 5.35 20.96 -1.46
C ILE A 95 4.27 19.89 -1.44
N LYS A 96 4.46 18.85 -0.61
CA LYS A 96 3.41 17.88 -0.32
C LYS A 96 2.43 18.53 0.64
N VAL A 97 1.24 18.78 0.14
CA VAL A 97 0.14 19.38 0.89
C VAL A 97 -0.84 18.29 1.25
N GLY A 98 -1.45 18.40 2.42
CA GLY A 98 -2.51 17.49 2.83
C GLY A 98 -3.87 18.09 2.47
N ASN A 99 -4.90 17.55 3.12
CA ASN A 99 -6.26 18.09 3.04
C ASN A 99 -6.74 18.06 1.58
N ARG A 100 -6.59 16.90 0.92
CA ARG A 100 -6.92 16.71 -0.50
C ARG A 100 -8.34 17.17 -0.86
N GLU A 101 -9.27 17.06 0.08
CA GLU A 101 -10.65 17.55 -0.02
C GLU A 101 -10.78 19.08 -0.17
N GLN A 102 -9.79 19.85 0.28
CA GLN A 102 -9.75 21.31 0.16
C GLN A 102 -8.91 21.77 -1.04
N ASN A 103 -7.79 21.08 -1.29
CA ASN A 103 -6.78 21.52 -2.26
C ASN A 103 -6.91 20.85 -3.63
N GLY A 104 -7.61 19.71 -3.74
CA GLY A 104 -7.78 18.93 -4.98
C GLY A 104 -6.53 18.19 -5.47
N SER A 105 -5.36 18.45 -4.86
CA SER A 105 -4.06 17.84 -5.18
C SER A 105 -3.27 17.62 -3.89
N ASP A 106 -2.47 16.54 -3.85
CA ASP A 106 -1.54 16.25 -2.76
C ASP A 106 -0.22 17.03 -2.88
N PHE A 107 -0.01 17.71 -4.02
CA PHE A 107 1.20 18.48 -4.29
C PHE A 107 0.88 19.85 -4.87
N VAL A 108 1.60 20.86 -4.39
CA VAL A 108 1.58 22.23 -4.91
C VAL A 108 2.99 22.63 -5.28
N THR A 109 3.16 23.19 -6.47
CA THR A 109 4.44 23.70 -6.94
C THR A 109 4.49 25.21 -6.76
N VAL A 110 5.52 25.71 -6.07
CA VAL A 110 5.67 27.13 -5.74
C VAL A 110 7.10 27.57 -6.06
N LEU A 111 7.25 28.72 -6.71
CA LEU A 111 8.56 29.35 -6.91
C LEU A 111 8.93 30.13 -5.65
N SER A 112 10.23 30.16 -5.32
CA SER A 112 10.76 30.93 -4.18
C SER A 112 10.33 32.41 -4.21
N THR A 113 10.17 32.99 -5.40
CA THR A 113 9.69 34.36 -5.60
C THR A 113 8.25 34.63 -5.15
N HIS A 114 7.42 33.59 -5.04
CA HIS A 114 6.04 33.69 -4.56
C HIS A 114 5.91 33.40 -3.05
N ILE A 115 6.97 32.92 -2.40
CA ILE A 115 6.99 32.62 -0.98
C ILE A 115 7.36 33.90 -0.23
N VAL A 116 6.41 34.46 0.51
CA VAL A 116 6.63 35.64 1.35
C VAL A 116 7.36 35.25 2.62
N GLN A 117 6.95 34.13 3.21
CA GLN A 117 7.45 33.66 4.49
C GLN A 117 7.41 32.13 4.54
N GLN A 118 8.49 31.53 5.04
CA GLN A 118 8.59 30.10 5.33
C GLN A 118 8.99 29.94 6.79
N GLN A 119 8.21 29.19 7.55
CA GLN A 119 8.47 28.94 8.97
C GLN A 119 8.21 27.47 9.31
N LEU A 120 8.94 26.96 10.30
CA LEU A 120 8.60 25.67 10.88
C LEU A 120 7.24 25.79 11.57
N ALA A 121 6.33 24.84 11.33
CA ALA A 121 5.01 24.86 11.94
C ALA A 121 5.07 24.21 13.34
N ASP A 122 5.24 25.03 14.38
CA ASP A 122 5.29 24.54 15.76
C ASP A 122 3.95 23.89 16.17
N ASN A 123 4.01 22.77 16.90
CA ASN A 123 2.82 22.02 17.37
C ASN A 123 1.86 21.56 16.27
N VAL A 124 2.32 21.47 15.02
CA VAL A 124 1.52 20.91 13.93
C VAL A 124 1.36 19.40 14.11
N VAL A 125 0.15 18.90 13.87
CA VAL A 125 -0.14 17.47 13.78
C VAL A 125 -0.24 17.06 12.32
N VAL A 126 0.28 15.88 12.04
CA VAL A 126 0.00 15.13 10.82
C VAL A 126 -0.96 14.02 11.22
N VAL A 127 -2.09 13.95 10.52
CA VAL A 127 -3.12 12.95 10.74
C VAL A 127 -3.16 12.06 9.51
N ASP A 128 -2.77 10.80 9.67
CA ASP A 128 -2.94 9.76 8.65
C ASP A 128 -4.38 9.27 8.67
N ARG A 129 -4.99 9.14 7.50
CA ARG A 129 -6.43 8.87 7.35
C ARG A 129 -6.68 7.68 6.44
N ASP A 130 -7.82 7.03 6.62
CA ASP A 130 -8.27 5.92 5.78
C ASP A 130 -8.51 6.36 4.32
N LYS A 131 -8.91 7.62 4.13
CA LYS A 131 -9.27 8.24 2.85
C LYS A 131 -8.74 9.67 2.77
N ASN A 132 -8.56 10.14 1.52
CA ASN A 132 -8.11 11.50 1.20
C ASN A 132 -6.71 11.85 1.74
N GLY A 133 -5.88 10.84 2.02
CA GLY A 133 -4.50 10.98 2.47
C GLY A 133 -4.31 11.82 3.74
N LYS A 134 -3.07 12.29 3.93
CA LYS A 134 -2.66 13.02 5.13
C LYS A 134 -3.42 14.34 5.31
N PHE A 135 -3.73 14.67 6.56
CA PHE A 135 -4.22 15.99 6.96
C PHE A 135 -3.17 16.72 7.81
N TYR A 136 -2.90 17.98 7.50
CA TYR A 136 -2.01 18.85 8.27
C TYR A 136 -2.80 19.97 8.94
N GLY A 137 -2.54 20.18 10.23
CA GLY A 137 -3.13 21.30 10.95
C GLY A 137 -2.69 21.39 12.40
N TYR A 138 -3.28 22.33 13.12
CA TYR A 138 -2.98 22.56 14.54
C TYR A 138 -4.06 21.91 15.41
N PRO A 139 -3.69 21.06 16.37
CA PRO A 139 -4.66 20.39 17.23
C PRO A 139 -5.36 21.43 18.12
N VAL A 140 -6.69 21.31 18.25
CA VAL A 140 -7.50 22.22 19.07
C VAL A 140 -8.07 21.48 20.27
N ALA A 141 -8.80 20.39 20.03
CA ALA A 141 -9.53 19.63 21.03
C ALA A 141 -9.75 18.18 20.53
N ILE A 142 -10.18 17.30 21.42
CA ILE A 142 -10.88 16.07 21.04
C ILE A 142 -12.37 16.25 21.29
N TYR A 143 -13.21 15.42 20.66
CA TYR A 143 -14.64 15.39 20.94
C TYR A 143 -15.13 13.96 21.18
N GLU A 144 -16.07 13.83 22.09
CA GLU A 144 -16.86 12.61 22.33
C GLU A 144 -18.35 13.01 22.33
N GLY A 145 -19.06 12.66 21.26
CA GLY A 145 -20.40 13.12 20.94
C GLY A 145 -20.44 14.65 20.82
N LYS A 146 -21.05 15.30 21.82
CA LYS A 146 -21.21 16.76 21.88
C LYS A 146 -20.23 17.44 22.83
N VAL A 147 -19.44 16.66 23.57
CA VAL A 147 -18.49 17.18 24.56
C VAL A 147 -17.14 17.39 23.87
N GLU A 148 -16.58 18.59 24.02
CA GLU A 148 -15.21 18.89 23.60
C GLU A 148 -14.28 18.83 24.82
N LEU A 149 -13.19 18.08 24.70
CA LEU A 149 -12.18 17.90 25.74
C LEU A 149 -10.82 18.42 25.23
N PRO A 150 -9.90 18.80 26.13
CA PRO A 150 -8.57 19.24 25.74
C PRO A 150 -7.81 18.19 24.91
N PHE A 151 -6.98 18.65 23.97
CA PHE A 151 -6.21 17.73 23.12
C PHE A 151 -5.19 16.86 23.88
N HIS A 152 -4.78 17.24 25.10
CA HIS A 152 -3.87 16.41 25.90
C HIS A 152 -4.48 15.05 26.28
N ASP A 153 -5.81 14.91 26.27
CA ASP A 153 -6.52 13.65 26.53
C ASP A 153 -6.55 12.72 25.30
N TYR A 154 -5.94 13.12 24.18
CA TYR A 154 -5.88 12.33 22.96
C TYR A 154 -5.31 10.92 23.16
N LEU A 155 -4.32 10.73 24.06
CA LEU A 155 -3.75 9.41 24.30
C LEU A 155 -4.80 8.43 24.85
N GLN A 156 -5.65 8.89 25.77
CA GLN A 156 -6.75 8.08 26.30
C GLN A 156 -7.79 7.76 25.23
N LEU A 157 -8.12 8.74 24.38
CA LEU A 157 -8.99 8.53 23.23
C LEU A 157 -8.40 7.51 22.24
N LYS A 158 -7.09 7.58 21.97
CA LYS A 158 -6.38 6.65 21.09
C LYS A 158 -6.44 5.22 21.62
N GLU A 159 -6.16 5.03 22.91
CA GLU A 159 -6.25 3.70 23.55
C GLU A 159 -7.67 3.13 23.48
N LYS A 160 -8.69 3.94 23.80
CA LYS A 160 -10.11 3.56 23.68
C LYS A 160 -10.47 3.20 22.23
N THR A 161 -10.00 3.99 21.26
CA THR A 161 -10.23 3.75 19.83
C THR A 161 -9.60 2.44 19.36
N LEU A 162 -8.38 2.13 19.82
CA LEU A 162 -7.71 0.87 19.50
C LEU A 162 -8.48 -0.34 20.05
N GLN A 163 -9.00 -0.25 21.26
CA GLN A 163 -9.86 -1.30 21.83
C GLN A 163 -11.16 -1.46 21.02
N LEU A 164 -11.85 -0.37 20.70
CA LEU A 164 -13.07 -0.40 19.88
C LEU A 164 -12.84 -1.02 18.50
N ARG A 165 -11.69 -0.73 17.86
CA ARG A 165 -11.32 -1.35 16.58
C ARG A 165 -11.07 -2.85 16.73
N HIS A 166 -10.37 -3.26 17.79
CA HIS A 166 -10.14 -4.68 18.07
C HIS A 166 -11.45 -5.44 18.30
N ASP A 167 -12.37 -4.88 19.09
CA ASP A 167 -13.69 -5.47 19.35
C ASP A 167 -14.51 -5.56 18.06
N LEU A 168 -14.45 -4.52 17.22
CA LEU A 168 -15.12 -4.49 15.91
C LEU A 168 -14.56 -5.58 14.98
N GLU A 169 -13.24 -5.71 14.90
CA GLU A 169 -12.57 -6.76 14.11
C GLU A 169 -12.93 -8.16 14.61
N GLN A 170 -12.90 -8.41 15.92
CA GLN A 170 -13.29 -9.68 16.51
C GLN A 170 -14.74 -10.03 16.18
N LEU A 171 -15.65 -9.07 16.36
CA LEU A 171 -17.07 -9.26 16.08
C LEU A 171 -17.33 -9.57 14.60
N GLN A 172 -16.68 -8.85 13.69
CA GLN A 172 -16.85 -9.04 12.24
C GLN A 172 -16.20 -10.33 11.72
N GLN A 173 -14.92 -10.54 12.04
CA GLN A 173 -14.09 -11.57 11.42
C GLN A 173 -14.21 -12.94 12.10
N VAL A 174 -14.63 -12.98 13.36
CA VAL A 174 -14.72 -14.22 14.14
C VAL A 174 -16.17 -14.57 14.44
N GLU A 175 -16.88 -13.71 15.18
CA GLU A 175 -18.19 -14.04 15.73
C GLU A 175 -19.28 -14.10 14.65
N ILE A 176 -19.45 -13.01 13.88
CA ILE A 176 -20.42 -12.94 12.78
C ILE A 176 -20.06 -13.96 11.68
N ALA A 177 -18.76 -14.13 11.38
CA ALA A 177 -18.30 -15.11 10.42
C ALA A 177 -18.68 -16.55 10.82
N ASN A 178 -18.53 -16.90 12.11
CA ASN A 178 -18.93 -18.20 12.64
C ASN A 178 -20.44 -18.42 12.53
N VAL A 179 -21.27 -17.44 12.92
CA VAL A 179 -22.73 -17.55 12.80
C VAL A 179 -23.16 -17.69 11.34
N ASN A 180 -22.57 -16.92 10.42
CA ASN A 180 -22.80 -17.05 8.99
C ASN A 180 -22.43 -18.44 8.46
N TRP A 181 -21.29 -18.99 8.89
CA TRP A 181 -20.89 -20.34 8.55
C TRP A 181 -21.91 -21.37 9.04
N GLN A 182 -22.40 -21.25 10.28
CA GLN A 182 -23.42 -22.14 10.83
C GLN A 182 -24.74 -22.06 10.08
N LEU A 183 -25.19 -20.86 9.73
CA LEU A 183 -26.39 -20.65 8.90
C LEU A 183 -26.24 -21.31 7.53
N GLU A 184 -25.09 -21.16 6.87
CA GLU A 184 -24.85 -21.78 5.56
C GLU A 184 -24.74 -23.30 5.66
N GLN A 185 -24.08 -23.86 6.68
CA GLN A 185 -24.07 -25.30 6.93
C GLN A 185 -25.49 -25.84 7.15
N LEU A 186 -26.28 -25.16 7.97
CA LEU A 186 -27.67 -25.54 8.25
C LEU A 186 -28.53 -25.51 6.98
N ARG A 187 -28.34 -24.50 6.12
CA ARG A 187 -28.98 -24.40 4.79
C ARG A 187 -28.60 -25.55 3.87
N ILE A 188 -27.30 -25.88 3.76
CA ILE A 188 -26.82 -27.00 2.93
C ILE A 188 -27.39 -28.33 3.43
N GLN A 189 -27.44 -28.55 4.74
CA GLN A 189 -28.01 -29.75 5.34
C GLN A 189 -29.50 -29.90 5.04
N HIS A 190 -30.26 -28.82 5.21
CA HIS A 190 -31.70 -28.79 4.86
C HIS A 190 -31.91 -29.12 3.38
N ARG A 191 -31.16 -28.46 2.50
CA ARG A 191 -31.25 -28.68 1.05
C ARG A 191 -30.92 -30.13 0.66
N LYS A 192 -29.93 -30.73 1.30
CA LYS A 192 -29.57 -32.14 1.08
C LYS A 192 -30.66 -33.10 1.55
N ALA A 193 -31.35 -32.79 2.66
CA ALA A 193 -32.45 -33.60 3.18
C ALA A 193 -33.68 -33.55 2.26
N GLU A 194 -34.01 -32.37 1.73
CA GLU A 194 -35.06 -32.18 0.72
C GLU A 194 -34.80 -33.03 -0.54
N LEU A 195 -33.59 -32.95 -1.09
CA LEU A 195 -33.21 -33.67 -2.31
C LEU A 195 -33.26 -35.20 -2.14
N LYS A 196 -33.04 -35.70 -0.92
CA LYS A 196 -33.12 -37.13 -0.60
C LYS A 196 -34.53 -37.61 -0.25
N GLY A 197 -35.53 -36.73 -0.25
CA GLY A 197 -36.89 -37.05 0.20
C GLY A 197 -36.97 -37.39 1.70
N GLN A 198 -36.00 -36.94 2.50
CA GLN A 198 -35.90 -37.21 3.94
C GLN A 198 -36.43 -36.05 4.81
N ALA A 199 -37.24 -35.18 4.22
CA ALA A 199 -37.80 -33.99 4.86
C ALA A 199 -39.04 -34.36 5.70
N GLU A 200 -38.80 -35.02 6.83
CA GLU A 200 -39.85 -35.28 7.82
C GLU A 200 -40.27 -33.98 8.54
N PRO A 201 -41.57 -33.80 8.89
CA PRO A 201 -42.07 -32.58 9.53
C PRO A 201 -41.30 -32.17 10.80
N ASP A 202 -40.88 -33.14 11.62
CA ASP A 202 -40.14 -32.88 12.86
C ASP A 202 -38.74 -32.32 12.59
N LYS A 203 -38.07 -32.80 11.54
CA LYS A 203 -36.74 -32.32 11.12
C LYS A 203 -36.82 -30.90 10.54
N ILE A 204 -37.89 -30.59 9.81
CA ILE A 204 -38.15 -29.24 9.30
C ILE A 204 -38.38 -28.28 10.48
N GLN A 205 -39.16 -28.66 11.48
CA GLN A 205 -39.37 -27.83 12.67
C GLN A 205 -38.09 -27.65 13.51
N GLN A 206 -37.22 -28.65 13.58
CA GLN A 206 -35.93 -28.51 14.25
C GLN A 206 -35.01 -27.54 13.48
N TYR A 207 -34.94 -27.66 12.16
CA TYR A 207 -34.22 -26.74 11.29
C TYR A 207 -34.69 -25.29 11.49
N GLU A 208 -36.01 -25.06 11.42
CA GLU A 208 -36.61 -23.74 11.60
C GLU A 208 -36.29 -23.14 12.97
N ARG A 209 -36.30 -23.96 14.04
CA ARG A 209 -35.91 -23.50 15.39
C ARG A 209 -34.44 -23.10 15.46
N GLN A 210 -33.54 -23.91 14.93
CA GLN A 210 -32.10 -23.63 14.91
C GLN A 210 -31.79 -22.39 14.07
N ARG A 211 -32.42 -22.26 12.89
CA ARG A 211 -32.25 -21.10 12.02
C ARG A 211 -32.69 -19.82 12.71
N ARG A 212 -33.87 -19.80 13.33
CA ARG A 212 -34.36 -18.62 14.07
C ARG A 212 -33.46 -18.25 15.24
N GLN A 213 -32.90 -19.24 15.95
CA GLN A 213 -31.97 -18.97 17.03
C GLN A 213 -30.71 -18.26 16.52
N LEU A 214 -30.11 -18.78 15.44
CA LEU A 214 -28.92 -18.17 14.82
C LEU A 214 -29.22 -16.79 14.21
N GLU A 215 -30.40 -16.60 13.60
CA GLU A 215 -30.86 -15.31 13.10
C GLU A 215 -31.01 -14.27 14.22
N LEU A 216 -31.51 -14.68 15.39
CA LEU A 216 -31.60 -13.80 16.57
C LEU A 216 -30.23 -13.42 17.11
N GLU A 217 -29.30 -14.38 17.19
CA GLU A 217 -27.92 -14.14 17.62
C GLU A 217 -27.19 -13.20 16.65
N TYR A 218 -27.31 -13.45 15.34
CA TYR A 218 -26.79 -12.56 14.30
C TYR A 218 -27.33 -11.13 14.46
N LYS A 219 -28.64 -10.97 14.69
CA LYS A 219 -29.26 -9.65 14.87
C LYS A 219 -28.76 -8.92 16.12
N GLN A 220 -28.45 -9.65 17.20
CA GLN A 220 -27.83 -9.06 18.39
C GLN A 220 -26.41 -8.58 18.10
N MET A 221 -25.62 -9.40 17.38
CA MET A 221 -24.27 -9.04 16.94
C MET A 221 -24.29 -7.82 16.01
N GLU A 222 -25.24 -7.75 15.08
CA GLU A 222 -25.44 -6.59 14.20
C GLU A 222 -25.75 -5.32 15.00
N GLY A 223 -26.59 -5.41 16.04
CA GLY A 223 -26.84 -4.28 16.95
C GLY A 223 -25.59 -3.83 17.69
N HIS A 224 -24.76 -4.77 18.16
CA HIS A 224 -23.48 -4.46 18.81
C HIS A 224 -22.52 -3.80 17.82
N LEU A 225 -22.42 -4.33 16.60
CA LEU A 225 -21.61 -3.78 15.52
C LEU A 225 -21.93 -2.31 15.24
N PHE A 226 -23.21 -1.99 15.04
CA PHE A 226 -23.65 -0.61 14.84
C PHE A 226 -23.31 0.28 16.04
N SER A 227 -23.41 -0.24 17.27
CA SER A 227 -23.06 0.54 18.45
C SER A 227 -21.56 0.87 18.53
N LEU A 228 -20.67 -0.05 18.14
CA LEU A 228 -19.22 0.17 18.12
C LEU A 228 -18.84 1.15 17.00
N GLN A 229 -19.43 0.99 15.81
CA GLN A 229 -19.25 1.91 14.69
C GLN A 229 -19.69 3.33 15.04
N ASN A 230 -20.84 3.49 15.68
CA ASN A 230 -21.32 4.81 16.12
C ASN A 230 -20.40 5.43 17.17
N GLN A 231 -19.85 4.64 18.11
CA GLN A 231 -18.87 5.16 19.09
C GLN A 231 -17.59 5.69 18.42
N LEU A 232 -17.13 5.03 17.36
CA LEU A 232 -15.98 5.49 16.57
C LEU A 232 -16.30 6.75 15.75
N ALA A 233 -17.50 6.83 15.16
CA ALA A 233 -17.92 7.99 14.38
C ALA A 233 -18.21 9.23 15.24
N ASP A 234 -18.78 9.03 16.44
CA ASP A 234 -19.12 10.09 17.38
C ASP A 234 -17.92 10.57 18.20
N SER A 235 -16.74 9.98 18.06
CA SER A 235 -15.52 10.43 18.71
C SER A 235 -14.46 10.84 17.70
N GLY A 236 -13.61 11.80 18.05
CA GLY A 236 -12.67 12.36 17.07
C GLY A 236 -11.80 13.48 17.61
N ILE A 237 -11.05 14.08 16.69
CA ILE A 237 -10.20 15.24 16.95
C ILE A 237 -10.75 16.46 16.21
N ILE A 238 -10.48 17.64 16.75
CA ILE A 238 -10.74 18.93 16.12
C ILE A 238 -9.39 19.55 15.79
N VAL A 239 -9.16 19.78 14.50
CA VAL A 239 -7.90 20.33 13.99
C VAL A 239 -8.19 21.61 13.22
N ARG A 240 -7.38 22.64 13.44
CA ARG A 240 -7.43 23.89 12.70
C ARG A 240 -6.53 23.82 11.48
N ASN A 241 -7.08 24.02 10.28
CA ASN A 241 -6.30 24.05 9.04
C ASN A 241 -5.48 25.34 8.89
N SER A 242 -4.70 25.46 7.81
CA SER A 242 -3.88 26.65 7.52
C SER A 242 -4.68 27.95 7.34
N GLN A 243 -5.97 27.85 7.00
CA GLN A 243 -6.89 28.98 6.82
C GLN A 243 -7.61 29.39 8.12
N GLY A 244 -7.34 28.71 9.24
CA GLY A 244 -7.98 28.98 10.52
C GLY A 244 -9.33 28.30 10.73
N LYS A 245 -9.83 27.52 9.76
CA LYS A 245 -11.07 26.75 9.86
C LYS A 245 -10.85 25.52 10.72
N GLN A 246 -11.74 25.28 11.68
CA GLN A 246 -11.76 24.05 12.46
C GLN A 246 -12.44 22.93 11.67
N VAL A 247 -11.81 21.77 11.64
CA VAL A 247 -12.28 20.56 10.95
C VAL A 247 -12.35 19.45 11.97
N LYS A 248 -13.52 18.79 12.05
CA LYS A 248 -13.70 17.58 12.85
C LYS A 248 -13.24 16.37 12.04
N LEU A 249 -12.36 15.56 12.61
CA LEU A 249 -11.87 14.32 12.02
C LEU A 249 -12.29 13.16 12.95
N PRO A 250 -13.28 12.35 12.54
CA PRO A 250 -13.77 11.24 13.35
C PRO A 250 -12.77 10.09 13.41
N MET A 251 -12.77 9.34 14.52
CA MET A 251 -11.80 8.27 14.78
C MET A 251 -12.00 7.03 13.90
N ASP A 252 -13.16 6.87 13.24
CA ASP A 252 -13.36 5.86 12.20
C ASP A 252 -12.45 6.10 10.99
N GLN A 253 -12.10 7.35 10.69
CA GLN A 253 -11.24 7.75 9.57
C GLN A 253 -9.77 7.96 9.96
N VAL A 254 -9.48 8.27 11.23
CA VAL A 254 -8.12 8.61 11.69
C VAL A 254 -7.30 7.37 11.99
N LEU A 255 -6.26 7.09 11.21
CA LEU A 255 -5.41 5.92 11.40
C LEU A 255 -4.31 6.14 12.43
N ASP A 256 -3.61 7.27 12.31
CA ASP A 256 -2.52 7.62 13.21
C ASP A 256 -2.33 9.13 13.26
N ILE A 257 -1.70 9.62 14.33
CA ILE A 257 -1.39 11.05 14.53
C ILE A 257 -0.01 11.18 15.13
N TRP A 258 0.81 12.07 14.57
CA TRP A 258 2.09 12.46 15.13
C TRP A 258 2.36 13.96 14.97
N GLN A 259 3.33 14.46 15.73
CA GLN A 259 3.77 15.86 15.69
C GLN A 259 5.23 15.94 15.22
N PRO A 260 5.52 15.91 13.91
CA PRO A 260 6.86 15.64 13.38
C PRO A 260 7.91 16.68 13.80
N ASN A 261 7.49 17.92 14.02
CA ASN A 261 8.37 19.01 14.45
C ASN A 261 8.70 18.98 15.95
N ASN A 262 7.90 18.24 16.74
CA ASN A 262 8.08 18.09 18.18
C ASN A 262 8.79 16.76 18.53
N LEU A 263 9.02 15.87 17.56
CA LEU A 263 9.72 14.60 17.78
C LEU A 263 11.22 14.82 17.95
N THR A 264 11.77 14.24 19.01
CA THR A 264 13.21 14.03 19.17
C THR A 264 13.73 13.03 18.14
N LEU A 265 15.05 12.99 17.93
CA LEU A 265 15.68 12.06 16.99
C LEU A 265 15.33 10.59 17.28
N ILE A 266 15.28 10.22 18.56
CA ILE A 266 14.95 8.85 18.98
C ILE A 266 13.49 8.53 18.63
N GLU A 267 12.57 9.45 18.88
CA GLU A 267 11.17 9.28 18.52
C GLU A 267 10.95 9.25 17.00
N LYS A 268 11.73 10.02 16.23
CA LYS A 268 11.72 9.94 14.76
C LYS A 268 12.14 8.57 14.25
N ILE A 269 13.19 7.99 14.84
CA ILE A 269 13.65 6.63 14.50
C ILE A 269 12.60 5.58 14.88
N ALA A 270 12.00 5.71 16.07
CA ALA A 270 10.94 4.81 16.52
C ALA A 270 9.71 4.89 15.61
N HIS A 271 9.28 6.11 15.25
CA HIS A 271 8.19 6.35 14.30
C HIS A 271 8.51 5.74 12.92
N TRP A 272 9.70 5.97 12.39
CA TRP A 272 10.13 5.37 11.12
C TRP A 272 10.04 3.84 11.15
N GLY A 273 10.53 3.19 12.22
CA GLY A 273 10.45 1.73 12.37
C GLY A 273 9.00 1.25 12.46
N HIS A 274 8.14 1.97 13.18
CA HIS A 274 6.71 1.68 13.26
C HIS A 274 6.03 1.77 11.88
N GLN A 275 6.28 2.83 11.11
CA GLN A 275 5.70 3.00 9.78
C GLN A 275 6.20 1.96 8.77
N VAL A 276 7.47 1.56 8.84
CA VAL A 276 8.00 0.46 8.02
C VAL A 276 7.31 -0.86 8.38
N GLY A 277 7.14 -1.16 9.67
CA GLY A 277 6.41 -2.34 10.12
C GLY A 277 4.96 -2.34 9.61
N LYS A 278 4.26 -1.23 9.81
CA LYS A 278 2.89 -0.99 9.32
C LYS A 278 2.79 -1.24 7.81
N PHE A 279 3.70 -0.67 7.02
CA PHE A 279 3.74 -0.87 5.57
C PHE A 279 3.96 -2.34 5.16
N LEU A 280 4.77 -3.09 5.90
CA LEU A 280 5.02 -4.51 5.59
C LEU A 280 3.89 -5.44 6.02
N SER A 281 3.04 -5.04 6.96
CA SER A 281 1.96 -5.87 7.52
C SER A 281 0.56 -5.52 7.05
N GLU A 282 0.30 -4.26 6.68
CA GLU A 282 -1.03 -3.81 6.27
C GLU A 282 -1.35 -4.14 4.80
N GLU A 283 -2.63 -4.07 4.47
CA GLU A 283 -3.16 -4.19 3.12
C GLU A 283 -3.06 -2.86 2.34
N PRO A 284 -2.97 -2.90 1.00
CA PRO A 284 -2.96 -1.70 0.19
C PRO A 284 -4.34 -1.03 0.21
N ARG A 285 -4.33 0.31 0.11
CA ARG A 285 -5.53 1.17 0.11
C ARG A 285 -5.42 2.23 -0.99
N GLU A 286 -6.52 2.93 -1.26
CA GLU A 286 -6.58 4.03 -2.24
C GLU A 286 -5.94 3.63 -3.60
N ALA A 287 -6.38 2.52 -4.20
CA ALA A 287 -5.82 2.00 -5.45
C ALA A 287 -4.29 1.72 -5.41
N ASN A 288 -3.79 1.25 -4.26
CA ASN A 288 -2.38 0.97 -3.98
C ASN A 288 -1.48 2.22 -3.87
N THR A 289 -2.05 3.42 -3.70
CA THR A 289 -1.24 4.62 -3.41
C THR A 289 -0.92 4.79 -1.93
N GLU A 290 -1.69 4.15 -1.04
CA GLU A 290 -1.53 4.20 0.40
C GLU A 290 -1.68 2.81 1.03
N GLY A 291 -1.43 2.69 2.34
CA GLY A 291 -1.48 1.41 3.07
C GLY A 291 -0.20 0.59 2.92
N GLY A 292 -0.31 -0.72 3.10
CA GLY A 292 0.81 -1.65 3.09
C GLY A 292 0.91 -2.54 1.87
N VAL A 293 1.91 -3.44 1.86
CA VAL A 293 2.25 -4.34 0.75
C VAL A 293 2.19 -5.82 1.15
N PHE A 294 1.63 -6.14 2.32
CA PHE A 294 1.65 -7.49 2.86
C PHE A 294 1.07 -8.54 1.88
N PRO A 295 -0.13 -8.36 1.29
CA PRO A 295 -0.69 -9.35 0.36
C PRO A 295 0.18 -9.58 -0.88
N ALA A 296 0.85 -8.54 -1.38
CA ALA A 296 1.72 -8.64 -2.55
C ALA A 296 3.00 -9.42 -2.24
N ILE A 297 3.62 -9.17 -1.08
CA ILE A 297 4.79 -9.93 -0.61
C ILE A 297 4.41 -11.39 -0.39
N PHE A 298 3.33 -11.62 0.36
CA PHE A 298 2.84 -12.97 0.66
C PHE A 298 2.53 -13.74 -0.63
N GLY A 299 1.76 -13.15 -1.55
CA GLY A 299 1.42 -13.77 -2.82
C GLY A 299 2.65 -14.11 -3.66
N THR A 300 3.64 -13.21 -3.73
CA THR A 300 4.89 -13.44 -4.47
C THR A 300 5.69 -14.60 -3.87
N VAL A 301 5.90 -14.60 -2.56
CA VAL A 301 6.65 -15.66 -1.87
C VAL A 301 5.91 -16.99 -1.98
N PHE A 302 4.60 -16.99 -1.74
CA PHE A 302 3.77 -18.19 -1.84
C PHE A 302 3.81 -18.79 -3.24
N MET A 303 3.70 -17.96 -4.30
CA MET A 303 3.80 -18.44 -5.68
C MET A 303 5.17 -19.03 -5.99
N VAL A 304 6.27 -18.40 -5.56
CA VAL A 304 7.62 -18.94 -5.75
C VAL A 304 7.79 -20.27 -5.02
N LEU A 305 7.31 -20.38 -3.78
CA LEU A 305 7.37 -21.62 -3.00
C LEU A 305 6.55 -22.74 -3.65
N LEU A 306 5.31 -22.44 -4.06
CA LEU A 306 4.43 -23.40 -4.71
C LEU A 306 5.03 -23.92 -6.01
N MET A 307 5.54 -23.00 -6.85
CA MET A 307 6.25 -23.36 -8.08
C MET A 307 7.49 -24.19 -7.78
N SER A 308 8.26 -23.83 -6.75
CA SER A 308 9.47 -24.57 -6.38
C SER A 308 9.14 -25.99 -5.91
N ILE A 309 8.11 -26.17 -5.07
CA ILE A 309 7.70 -27.47 -4.52
C ILE A 309 7.11 -28.37 -5.60
N ILE A 310 6.33 -27.83 -6.53
CA ILE A 310 5.66 -28.64 -7.56
C ILE A 310 6.58 -28.87 -8.76
N VAL A 311 7.16 -27.80 -9.31
CA VAL A 311 7.89 -27.85 -10.59
C VAL A 311 9.29 -28.44 -10.40
N THR A 312 10.00 -28.12 -9.31
CA THR A 312 11.40 -28.56 -9.13
C THR A 312 11.52 -30.08 -9.04
N PRO A 313 10.74 -30.80 -8.19
CA PRO A 313 10.85 -32.26 -8.13
C PRO A 313 10.49 -32.92 -9.45
N LEU A 314 9.44 -32.45 -10.13
CA LEU A 314 9.06 -32.95 -11.46
C LEU A 314 10.18 -32.72 -12.49
N GLY A 315 10.78 -31.53 -12.48
CA GLY A 315 11.90 -31.19 -13.36
C GLY A 315 13.14 -32.05 -13.10
N VAL A 316 13.49 -32.26 -11.83
CA VAL A 316 14.63 -33.12 -11.44
C VAL A 316 14.36 -34.57 -11.83
N MET A 317 13.17 -35.11 -11.55
CA MET A 317 12.80 -36.48 -11.95
C MET A 317 12.84 -36.65 -13.48
N ALA A 318 12.30 -35.68 -14.23
CA ALA A 318 12.36 -35.71 -15.69
C ALA A 318 13.81 -35.66 -16.20
N ALA A 319 14.66 -34.83 -15.60
CA ALA A 319 16.08 -34.75 -15.96
C ALA A 319 16.83 -36.05 -15.70
N VAL A 320 16.66 -36.64 -14.51
CA VAL A 320 17.26 -37.94 -14.14
C VAL A 320 16.76 -39.04 -15.07
N TYR A 321 15.45 -39.12 -15.33
CA TYR A 321 14.89 -40.11 -16.24
C TYR A 321 15.47 -39.97 -17.65
N LEU A 322 15.49 -38.75 -18.21
CA LEU A 322 15.98 -38.51 -19.57
C LEU A 322 17.50 -38.71 -19.73
N HIS A 323 18.26 -38.58 -18.64
CA HIS A 323 19.71 -38.75 -18.66
C HIS A 323 20.14 -40.20 -18.39
N GLU A 324 19.58 -40.83 -17.36
CA GLU A 324 20.05 -42.13 -16.85
C GLU A 324 19.25 -43.32 -17.39
N TYR A 325 17.93 -43.18 -17.54
CA TYR A 325 17.03 -44.32 -17.81
C TYR A 325 16.50 -44.35 -19.24
N ALA A 326 16.32 -43.20 -19.88
CA ALA A 326 15.66 -43.11 -21.16
C ALA A 326 16.54 -43.67 -22.30
N LYS A 327 16.01 -44.67 -23.01
CA LYS A 327 16.69 -45.26 -24.17
C LYS A 327 16.82 -44.24 -25.30
N LYS A 328 17.91 -44.34 -26.06
CA LYS A 328 18.16 -43.53 -27.26
C LYS A 328 17.24 -43.97 -28.40
N ASN A 329 16.04 -43.40 -28.49
CA ASN A 329 15.09 -43.62 -29.57
C ASN A 329 14.58 -42.27 -30.13
N ALA A 330 13.79 -42.32 -31.22
CA ALA A 330 13.28 -41.12 -31.88
C ALA A 330 12.44 -40.24 -30.93
N PHE A 331 11.64 -40.86 -30.06
CA PHE A 331 10.80 -40.16 -29.08
C PHE A 331 11.61 -39.38 -28.05
N THR A 332 12.60 -40.02 -27.40
CA THR A 332 13.50 -39.35 -26.45
C THR A 332 14.30 -38.22 -27.12
N LYS A 333 14.64 -38.37 -28.41
CA LYS A 333 15.31 -37.32 -29.19
C LYS A 333 14.40 -36.09 -29.39
N VAL A 334 13.12 -36.30 -29.71
CA VAL A 334 12.14 -35.21 -29.84
C VAL A 334 11.96 -34.48 -28.51
N ILE A 335 11.78 -35.21 -27.40
CA ILE A 335 11.65 -34.59 -26.07
C ILE A 335 12.88 -33.74 -25.73
N ARG A 336 14.09 -34.27 -25.96
CA ARG A 336 15.33 -33.54 -25.68
C ARG A 336 15.44 -32.24 -26.48
N ILE A 337 15.06 -32.26 -27.76
CA ILE A 337 15.02 -31.05 -28.61
C ILE A 337 13.98 -30.06 -28.05
N ALA A 338 12.79 -30.53 -27.68
CA ALA A 338 11.75 -29.69 -27.12
C ALA A 338 12.20 -29.00 -25.82
N VAL A 339 12.84 -29.72 -24.89
CA VAL A 339 13.36 -29.16 -23.63
C VAL A 339 14.44 -28.11 -23.90
N ILE A 340 15.39 -28.38 -24.80
CA ILE A 340 16.45 -27.42 -25.15
C ILE A 340 15.85 -26.16 -25.77
N ASN A 341 14.87 -26.32 -26.67
CA ASN A 341 14.19 -25.18 -27.29
C ASN A 341 13.40 -24.40 -26.24
N LEU A 342 12.64 -25.06 -25.36
CA LEU A 342 11.86 -24.42 -24.31
C LEU A 342 12.76 -23.60 -23.36
N ALA A 343 13.94 -24.12 -23.00
CA ALA A 343 14.90 -23.40 -22.17
C ALA A 343 15.54 -22.18 -22.88
N GLY A 344 15.56 -22.19 -24.22
CA GLY A 344 16.12 -21.10 -25.03
C GLY A 344 15.13 -19.99 -25.40
N VAL A 345 13.82 -20.19 -25.17
CA VAL A 345 12.81 -19.16 -25.48
C VAL A 345 12.89 -18.03 -24.44
N PRO A 346 12.96 -16.75 -24.86
CA PRO A 346 12.94 -15.61 -23.94
C PRO A 346 11.66 -15.57 -23.10
N SER A 347 11.77 -15.24 -21.81
CA SER A 347 10.63 -15.20 -20.88
C SER A 347 9.49 -14.29 -21.35
N ILE A 348 9.79 -13.19 -22.05
CA ILE A 348 8.78 -12.28 -22.60
C ILE A 348 7.87 -12.97 -23.63
N VAL A 349 8.39 -13.92 -24.40
CA VAL A 349 7.61 -14.68 -25.38
C VAL A 349 6.60 -15.58 -24.66
N TYR A 350 7.01 -16.25 -23.58
CA TYR A 350 6.09 -17.01 -22.75
C TYR A 350 5.03 -16.14 -22.09
N GLY A 351 5.40 -14.94 -21.62
CA GLY A 351 4.46 -13.99 -21.03
C GLY A 351 3.38 -13.56 -22.03
N VAL A 352 3.78 -13.11 -23.23
CA VAL A 352 2.83 -12.67 -24.27
C VAL A 352 2.01 -13.83 -24.81
N PHE A 353 2.62 -15.00 -25.03
CA PHE A 353 1.88 -16.21 -25.41
C PHE A 353 0.84 -16.59 -24.36
N GLY A 354 1.22 -16.55 -23.07
CA GLY A 354 0.32 -16.88 -21.96
C GLY A 354 -0.88 -15.94 -21.91
N LEU A 355 -0.65 -14.63 -22.05
CA LEU A 355 -1.73 -13.64 -22.15
C LEU A 355 -2.64 -13.92 -23.35
N GLY A 356 -2.07 -14.12 -24.54
CA GLY A 356 -2.85 -14.35 -25.76
C GLY A 356 -3.67 -15.65 -25.71
N PHE A 357 -3.06 -16.74 -25.27
CA PHE A 357 -3.69 -18.05 -25.27
C PHE A 357 -4.63 -18.24 -24.07
N PHE A 358 -4.16 -18.03 -22.84
CA PHE A 358 -4.97 -18.34 -21.67
C PHE A 358 -6.01 -17.26 -21.35
N VAL A 359 -5.68 -15.98 -21.53
CA VAL A 359 -6.61 -14.89 -21.18
C VAL A 359 -7.53 -14.60 -22.36
N TYR A 360 -6.98 -14.20 -23.50
CA TYR A 360 -7.83 -13.76 -24.61
C TYR A 360 -8.54 -14.90 -25.34
N MET A 361 -7.86 -16.02 -25.59
CA MET A 361 -8.47 -17.14 -26.30
C MET A 361 -9.31 -18.02 -25.36
N VAL A 362 -8.69 -18.68 -24.37
CA VAL A 362 -9.41 -19.61 -23.49
C VAL A 362 -10.37 -18.86 -22.55
N GLY A 363 -9.87 -17.87 -21.81
CA GLY A 363 -10.68 -17.07 -20.89
C GLY A 363 -11.83 -16.38 -21.60
N GLY A 364 -11.54 -15.65 -22.69
CA GLY A 364 -12.57 -15.00 -23.50
C GLY A 364 -13.65 -15.97 -24.01
N THR A 365 -13.26 -17.16 -24.50
CA THR A 365 -14.24 -18.16 -24.97
C THR A 365 -15.10 -18.70 -23.83
N ILE A 366 -14.52 -18.88 -22.64
CA ILE A 366 -15.28 -19.33 -21.45
C ILE A 366 -16.24 -18.23 -21.02
N ASP A 367 -15.79 -16.98 -20.96
CA ASP A 367 -16.65 -15.86 -20.58
C ASP A 367 -17.83 -15.73 -21.54
N ASP A 368 -17.62 -15.79 -22.86
CA ASP A 368 -18.67 -15.77 -23.88
C ASP A 368 -19.66 -16.96 -23.78
N LEU A 369 -19.25 -18.08 -23.18
CA LEU A 369 -20.09 -19.26 -22.99
C LEU A 369 -20.95 -19.19 -21.72
N PHE A 370 -20.51 -18.44 -20.70
CA PHE A 370 -21.13 -18.43 -19.38
C PHE A 370 -21.77 -17.08 -19.00
N PHE A 371 -21.41 -15.99 -19.68
CA PHE A 371 -21.93 -14.63 -19.49
C PHE A 371 -22.42 -14.06 -20.81
#